data_AF-A0A364V3N3-F1
#
_entry.id   AF-A0A364V3N3-F1
#
_cell.length_a   1.000
_cell.length_b   1.000
_cell.length_c   1.000
_cell.angle_alpha   90.00
_cell.angle_beta   90.00
_cell.angle_gamma   90.00
#
_symmetry.space_group_name_H-M   'P 1'
#
loop_
_entity.id
_entity.type
_entity.pdbx_description
1 polymer ?
#
loop_
_entity_poly.entity_id
_entity_poly.type
_entity_poly.pdbx_seq_one_letter_code
_entity_poly.pdbx_strand_id
1 'polypeptide(L)'
;TQPISPLKAAIEDELLNNVVFGAMCNLATVLPRTTGPLARLGAATLAQREYSDLAHDVFVSSRRVRFNEMEYAIDLEDAPEVLAEVQRTMNTCDQRVLFPIEVRAAAADDVPLSTAKGRTTCYIAVHRFHRDDYRALFRHIEPILKAAGGRPHWGKIHTCTHEELLERHPDLPAVAELRAQVDPTGVFRNGEVDRIFGL
;
A
#
# COMPACT_ATOMS: atom_id res chain seq x y z
N THR A 1 3.51 -28.95 -6.96
CA THR A 1 2.38 -28.35 -6.23
C THR A 1 1.07 -28.68 -6.95
N GLN A 2 -0.08 -28.55 -6.29
CA GLN A 2 -1.42 -28.85 -6.82
C GLN A 2 -2.41 -27.76 -6.38
N PRO A 3 -3.55 -27.58 -7.06
CA PRO A 3 -4.62 -26.67 -6.65
C PRO A 3 -5.09 -26.88 -5.20
N ILE A 4 -5.50 -25.80 -4.54
CA ILE A 4 -6.16 -25.87 -3.23
C ILE A 4 -7.62 -26.28 -3.44
N SER A 5 -8.16 -27.15 -2.57
CA SER A 5 -9.56 -27.52 -2.68
C SER A 5 -10.48 -26.30 -2.44
N PRO A 6 -11.61 -26.16 -3.15
CA PRO A 6 -12.51 -25.01 -3.01
C PRO A 6 -12.98 -24.77 -1.58
N LEU A 7 -13.21 -25.84 -0.82
CA LEU A 7 -13.60 -25.77 0.59
C LEU A 7 -12.48 -25.16 1.46
N LYS A 8 -11.22 -25.57 1.23
CA LYS A 8 -10.07 -25.06 1.97
C LYS A 8 -9.81 -23.59 1.62
N ALA A 9 -9.92 -23.23 0.34
CA ALA A 9 -9.86 -21.84 -0.10
C ALA A 9 -10.95 -20.98 0.57
N ALA A 10 -12.21 -21.44 0.56
CA ALA A 10 -13.33 -20.74 1.17
C ALA A 10 -13.18 -20.54 2.69
N ILE A 11 -12.76 -21.58 3.41
CA ILE A 11 -12.54 -21.48 4.87
C ILE A 11 -11.42 -20.48 5.15
N GLU A 12 -10.27 -20.61 4.52
CA GLU A 12 -9.14 -19.76 4.87
C GLU A 12 -9.34 -18.30 4.42
N ASP A 13 -9.89 -18.09 3.22
CA ASP A 13 -10.07 -16.73 2.71
C ASP A 13 -11.26 -16.02 3.38
N GLU A 14 -12.39 -16.70 3.63
CA GLU A 14 -13.55 -16.05 4.24
C GLU A 14 -13.48 -16.07 5.79
N LEU A 15 -13.09 -17.18 6.42
CA LEU A 15 -13.08 -17.26 7.87
C LEU A 15 -11.84 -16.59 8.48
N LEU A 16 -10.63 -16.97 8.04
CA LEU A 16 -9.41 -16.47 8.68
C LEU A 16 -9.10 -15.03 8.26
N ASN A 17 -8.98 -14.79 6.95
CA ASN A 17 -8.53 -13.50 6.43
C ASN A 17 -9.59 -12.39 6.55
N ASN A 18 -10.88 -12.74 6.62
CA ASN A 18 -11.95 -11.76 6.66
C ASN A 18 -12.64 -11.68 8.03
N VAL A 19 -13.16 -12.80 8.55
CA VAL A 19 -13.91 -12.77 9.83
C VAL A 19 -12.97 -12.64 11.03
N VAL A 20 -12.00 -13.53 11.19
CA VAL A 20 -11.10 -13.55 12.35
C VAL A 20 -10.24 -12.30 12.37
N PHE A 21 -9.59 -11.97 11.26
CA PHE A 21 -8.78 -10.77 11.17
C PHE A 21 -9.60 -9.49 11.41
N GLY A 22 -10.83 -9.41 10.85
CA GLY A 22 -11.75 -8.30 11.13
C GLY A 22 -12.11 -8.18 12.62
N ALA A 23 -12.35 -9.30 13.31
CA ALA A 23 -12.61 -9.30 14.76
C ALA A 23 -11.37 -8.84 15.56
N MET A 24 -10.16 -9.28 15.16
CA MET A 24 -8.91 -8.84 15.77
C MET A 24 -8.70 -7.33 15.60
N CYS A 25 -8.96 -6.79 14.40
CA CYS A 25 -8.88 -5.34 14.14
C CYS A 25 -9.86 -4.57 15.05
N ASN A 26 -11.11 -4.99 15.12
CA ASN A 26 -12.11 -4.32 15.96
C ASN A 26 -11.74 -4.37 17.45
N LEU A 27 -11.21 -5.50 17.94
CA LEU A 27 -10.74 -5.63 19.31
C LEU A 27 -9.52 -4.72 19.57
N ALA A 28 -8.58 -4.64 18.63
CA ALA A 28 -7.41 -3.77 18.74
C ALA A 28 -7.78 -2.28 18.76
N THR A 29 -8.81 -1.86 18.03
CA THR A 29 -9.32 -0.49 18.07
C THR A 29 -9.89 -0.13 19.45
N VAL A 30 -10.67 -1.03 20.08
CA VAL A 30 -11.32 -0.76 21.37
C VAL A 30 -10.37 -0.98 22.55
N LEU A 31 -9.44 -1.93 22.44
CA LEU A 31 -8.47 -2.26 23.47
C LEU A 31 -7.04 -2.30 22.89
N PRO A 32 -6.39 -1.15 22.64
CA PRO A 32 -5.08 -1.08 21.94
C PRO A 32 -3.94 -1.88 22.58
N ARG A 33 -4.07 -2.26 23.85
CA ARG A 33 -3.10 -3.13 24.53
C ARG A 33 -3.03 -4.54 23.93
N THR A 34 -4.08 -4.99 23.24
CA THR A 34 -4.13 -6.32 22.58
C THR A 34 -3.41 -6.35 21.24
N THR A 35 -3.12 -5.21 20.61
CA THR A 35 -2.53 -5.17 19.26
C THR A 35 -1.24 -5.98 19.13
N GLY A 36 -0.32 -5.86 20.09
CA GLY A 36 0.97 -6.58 20.05
C GLY A 36 0.79 -8.11 20.11
N PRO A 37 0.10 -8.66 21.13
CA PRO A 37 -0.23 -10.08 21.17
C PRO A 37 -0.98 -10.58 19.93
N LEU A 38 -1.95 -9.81 19.42
CA LEU A 38 -2.72 -10.17 18.22
C LEU A 38 -1.85 -10.15 16.96
N ALA A 39 -0.94 -9.19 16.82
CA ALA A 39 -0.02 -9.11 15.69
C ALA A 39 0.95 -10.30 15.68
N ARG A 40 1.46 -10.71 16.85
CA ARG A 40 2.30 -11.91 16.99
C ARG A 40 1.55 -13.19 16.63
N LEU A 41 0.29 -13.29 17.09
CA LEU A 41 -0.58 -14.41 16.74
C LEU A 41 -0.81 -14.44 15.22
N GLY A 42 -1.20 -13.31 14.62
CA GLY A 42 -1.41 -13.18 13.17
C GLY A 42 -0.18 -13.58 12.37
N ALA A 43 1.00 -13.09 12.76
CA ALA A 43 2.28 -13.42 12.14
C ALA A 43 2.62 -14.93 12.24
N ALA A 44 2.35 -15.56 13.38
CA ALA A 44 2.57 -17.00 13.55
C ALA A 44 1.58 -17.86 12.75
N THR A 45 0.38 -17.35 12.48
CA THR A 45 -0.67 -18.06 11.74
C THR A 45 -0.66 -17.79 10.23
N LEU A 46 0.11 -16.81 9.76
CA LEU A 46 0.37 -16.56 8.34
C LEU A 46 1.16 -17.74 7.77
N ALA A 47 0.46 -18.82 7.45
CA ALA A 47 1.04 -19.99 6.82
C ALA A 47 1.57 -19.60 5.44
N GLN A 48 2.87 -19.81 5.20
CA GLN A 48 3.39 -19.79 3.84
C GLN A 48 2.72 -20.93 3.06
N ARG A 49 1.82 -20.58 2.13
CA ARG A 49 1.13 -21.54 1.26
C ARG A 49 2.05 -21.89 0.10
N GLU A 50 2.17 -23.17 -0.19
CA GLU A 50 2.80 -23.66 -1.41
C GLU A 50 1.75 -24.43 -2.24
N TYR A 51 1.31 -23.84 -3.34
CA TYR A 51 0.33 -24.43 -4.25
C TYR A 51 0.55 -23.88 -5.67
N SER A 52 -0.12 -24.48 -6.64
CA SER A 52 -0.09 -24.04 -8.04
C SER A 52 -1.46 -24.20 -8.65
N ASP A 53 -1.89 -23.19 -9.39
CA ASP A 53 -3.16 -23.19 -10.11
C ASP A 53 -3.07 -22.22 -11.30
N LEU A 54 -4.18 -21.97 -11.98
CA LEU A 54 -4.30 -20.87 -12.94
C LEU A 54 -3.97 -19.53 -12.28
N ALA A 55 -3.37 -18.61 -13.03
CA ALA A 55 -2.86 -17.36 -12.48
C ALA A 55 -3.91 -16.56 -11.67
N HIS A 56 -5.16 -16.48 -12.15
CA HIS A 56 -6.21 -15.75 -11.43
C HIS A 56 -6.66 -16.47 -10.14
N ASP A 57 -6.53 -17.79 -10.08
CA ASP A 57 -6.81 -18.60 -8.88
C ASP A 57 -5.65 -18.54 -7.85
N VAL A 58 -4.50 -18.00 -8.26
CA VAL A 58 -3.34 -17.78 -7.38
C VAL A 58 -3.21 -16.32 -6.92
N PHE A 59 -3.42 -15.36 -7.82
CA PHE A 59 -3.12 -13.95 -7.56
C PHE A 59 -4.32 -13.13 -7.07
N VAL A 60 -5.55 -13.63 -7.21
CA VAL A 60 -6.75 -12.92 -6.73
C VAL A 60 -7.09 -13.38 -5.33
N SER A 61 -7.28 -12.43 -4.41
CA SER A 61 -7.74 -12.71 -3.05
C SER A 61 -8.93 -11.82 -2.68
N SER A 62 -9.93 -12.41 -2.02
CA SER A 62 -11.07 -11.67 -1.48
C SER A 62 -10.67 -11.03 -0.15
N ARG A 63 -10.56 -9.70 -0.12
CA ARG A 63 -10.27 -8.91 1.08
C ARG A 63 -11.49 -8.06 1.45
N ARG A 64 -12.19 -8.43 2.53
CA ARG A 64 -13.38 -7.76 3.06
C ARG A 64 -13.07 -6.82 4.23
N VAL A 65 -11.95 -7.02 4.92
CA VAL A 65 -11.52 -6.09 5.98
C VAL A 65 -11.09 -4.78 5.33
N ARG A 66 -11.79 -3.69 5.65
CA ARG A 66 -11.51 -2.36 5.11
C ARG A 66 -10.32 -1.74 5.85
N PHE A 67 -9.46 -1.06 5.10
CA PHE A 67 -8.30 -0.35 5.62
C PHE A 67 -7.97 0.87 4.76
N ASN A 68 -7.23 1.80 5.34
CA ASN A 68 -6.55 2.90 4.68
C ASN A 68 -5.12 2.46 4.37
N GLU A 69 -4.58 2.88 3.23
CA GLU A 69 -3.26 2.44 2.77
C GLU A 69 -2.49 3.61 2.18
N MET A 70 -1.19 3.62 2.48
CA MET A 70 -0.17 4.45 1.85
C MET A 70 0.88 3.54 1.27
N GLU A 71 1.28 3.79 0.03
CA GLU A 71 2.33 3.01 -0.63
C GLU A 71 3.19 3.94 -1.48
N TYR A 72 4.50 3.74 -1.41
CA TYR A 72 5.48 4.43 -2.23
C TYR A 72 6.38 3.44 -2.94
N ALA A 73 6.77 3.82 -4.16
CA ALA A 73 7.73 3.11 -4.99
C ALA A 73 9.09 3.82 -4.92
N ILE A 74 10.08 3.14 -4.34
CA ILE A 74 11.48 3.59 -4.17
C ILE A 74 12.40 2.79 -5.08
N ASP A 75 13.67 3.16 -5.17
CA ASP A 75 14.66 2.30 -5.80
C ASP A 75 14.75 0.95 -5.05
N LEU A 76 14.86 -0.15 -5.79
CA LEU A 76 14.97 -1.47 -5.20
C LEU A 76 16.26 -1.62 -4.36
N GLU A 77 17.34 -0.95 -4.76
CA GLU A 77 18.62 -1.00 -4.05
C GLU A 77 18.54 -0.35 -2.66
N ASP A 78 17.71 0.68 -2.51
CA ASP A 78 17.52 1.41 -1.25
C ASP A 78 16.61 0.66 -0.26
N ALA A 79 15.90 -0.38 -0.70
CA ALA A 79 14.87 -1.05 0.08
C ALA A 79 15.33 -1.58 1.45
N PRO A 80 16.52 -2.20 1.61
CA PRO A 80 16.97 -2.67 2.91
C PRO A 80 17.12 -1.54 3.94
N GLU A 81 17.70 -0.41 3.54
CA GLU A 81 17.90 0.76 4.41
C GLU A 81 16.56 1.41 4.77
N VAL A 82 15.71 1.64 3.77
CA VAL A 82 14.40 2.26 3.98
C VAL A 82 13.50 1.40 4.87
N LEU A 83 13.48 0.07 4.66
CA LEU A 83 12.70 -0.85 5.51
C LEU A 83 13.23 -0.90 6.95
N ALA A 84 14.55 -0.80 7.14
CA ALA A 84 15.13 -0.70 8.49
C ALA A 84 14.71 0.60 9.20
N GLU A 85 14.66 1.72 8.48
CA GLU A 85 14.16 3.00 9.03
C GLU A 85 12.66 2.95 9.35
N VAL A 86 11.85 2.40 8.45
CA VAL A 86 10.42 2.18 8.68
C VAL A 86 10.22 1.29 9.91
N GLN A 87 10.95 0.17 10.03
CA GLN A 87 10.86 -0.72 11.18
C GLN A 87 11.26 -0.01 12.48
N ARG A 88 12.35 0.76 12.48
CA ARG A 88 12.79 1.53 13.65
C ARG A 88 11.73 2.53 14.08
N THR A 89 11.17 3.27 13.13
CA THR A 89 10.09 4.24 13.37
C THR A 89 8.83 3.57 13.91
N MET A 90 8.44 2.42 13.35
CA MET A 90 7.31 1.62 13.85
C MET A 90 7.52 1.12 15.28
N ASN A 91 8.76 0.82 15.67
CA ASN A 91 9.09 0.36 17.02
C ASN A 91 9.15 1.49 18.05
N THR A 92 9.35 2.73 17.64
CA THR A 92 9.53 3.89 18.54
C THR A 92 8.35 4.86 18.56
N CYS A 93 7.53 4.89 17.51
CA CYS A 93 6.31 5.69 17.50
C CYS A 93 5.23 5.10 18.43
N ASP A 94 4.25 5.91 18.80
CA ASP A 94 3.14 5.53 19.67
C ASP A 94 2.02 4.77 18.94
N GLN A 95 2.25 4.39 17.68
CA GLN A 95 1.27 3.77 16.81
C GLN A 95 1.31 2.24 16.93
N ARG A 96 0.17 1.65 17.30
CA ARG A 96 0.00 0.20 17.40
C ARG A 96 -0.69 -0.33 16.16
N VAL A 97 0.03 -0.98 15.27
CA VAL A 97 -0.48 -1.44 13.97
C VAL A 97 -0.59 -2.97 13.95
N LEU A 98 -1.75 -3.49 13.54
CA LEU A 98 -2.00 -4.93 13.42
C LEU A 98 -1.67 -5.48 12.03
N PHE A 99 -1.78 -4.63 11.01
CA PHE A 99 -1.53 -5.01 9.63
C PHE A 99 -0.02 -5.18 9.35
N PRO A 100 0.35 -6.12 8.47
CA PRO A 100 1.72 -6.23 8.00
C PRO A 100 2.10 -5.04 7.10
N ILE A 101 3.41 -4.80 7.01
CA ILE A 101 3.99 -4.01 5.92
C ILE A 101 4.01 -4.94 4.70
N GLU A 102 3.38 -4.51 3.60
CA GLU A 102 3.47 -5.25 2.34
C GLU A 102 4.65 -4.70 1.53
N VAL A 103 5.47 -5.60 0.99
CA VAL A 103 6.65 -5.27 0.19
C VAL A 103 6.59 -6.06 -1.11
N ARG A 104 6.74 -5.37 -2.24
CA ARG A 104 6.76 -6.00 -3.57
C ARG A 104 7.79 -5.32 -4.46
N ALA A 105 8.31 -6.05 -5.44
CA ALA A 105 9.25 -5.51 -6.42
C ALA A 105 8.66 -5.58 -7.83
N ALA A 106 9.05 -4.63 -8.67
CA ALA A 106 8.74 -4.62 -10.10
C ALA A 106 9.97 -4.23 -10.93
N ALA A 107 10.02 -4.71 -12.16
CA ALA A 107 10.98 -4.26 -13.15
C ALA A 107 10.73 -2.80 -13.53
N ALA A 108 11.75 -2.16 -14.12
CA ALA A 108 11.59 -0.84 -14.74
C ALA A 108 10.65 -0.91 -15.95
N ASP A 109 9.93 0.18 -16.18
CA ASP A 109 9.15 0.41 -17.40
C ASP A 109 9.44 1.80 -17.99
N ASP A 110 8.78 2.14 -19.11
CA ASP A 110 8.85 3.44 -19.77
C ASP A 110 7.50 4.18 -19.81
N VAL A 111 6.49 3.66 -19.11
CA VAL A 111 5.10 4.14 -19.19
C VAL A 111 4.98 5.51 -18.50
N PRO A 112 4.43 6.55 -19.16
CA PRO A 112 4.21 7.86 -18.53
C PRO A 112 3.42 7.73 -17.22
N LEU A 113 3.89 8.43 -16.18
CA LEU A 113 3.37 8.38 -14.81
C LEU A 113 3.47 7.03 -14.08
N SER A 114 4.07 6.00 -14.66
CA SER A 114 4.38 4.80 -13.88
C SER A 114 5.31 5.17 -12.72
N THR A 115 5.02 4.65 -11.54
CA THR A 115 5.88 4.78 -10.38
C THR A 115 7.17 3.98 -10.55
N ALA A 116 7.21 2.98 -11.44
CA ALA A 116 8.39 2.18 -11.78
C ALA A 116 9.16 2.69 -13.01
N LYS A 117 8.78 3.84 -13.58
CA LYS A 117 9.42 4.36 -14.79
C LYS A 117 10.93 4.55 -14.62
N GLY A 118 11.72 3.90 -15.48
CA GLY A 118 13.17 4.05 -15.56
C GLY A 118 13.99 3.43 -14.42
N ARG A 119 13.39 2.70 -13.47
CA ARG A 119 14.16 2.02 -12.40
C ARG A 119 13.50 0.73 -11.90
N THR A 120 14.31 -0.25 -11.53
CA THR A 120 13.83 -1.37 -10.70
C THR A 120 13.31 -0.83 -9.39
N THR A 121 12.11 -1.24 -9.00
CA THR A 121 11.35 -0.52 -7.98
C THR A 121 10.91 -1.47 -6.88
N CYS A 122 11.10 -1.05 -5.64
CA CYS A 122 10.47 -1.65 -4.47
C CYS A 122 9.27 -0.79 -4.04
N TYR A 123 8.12 -1.42 -3.84
CA TYR A 123 6.95 -0.80 -3.25
C TYR A 123 6.86 -1.19 -1.79
N ILE A 124 6.69 -0.20 -0.93
CA ILE A 124 6.51 -0.38 0.51
C ILE A 124 5.15 0.20 0.88
N ALA A 125 4.24 -0.66 1.34
CA ALA A 125 2.89 -0.28 1.75
C ALA A 125 2.67 -0.43 3.25
N VAL A 126 2.06 0.59 3.86
CA VAL A 126 1.61 0.57 5.25
C VAL A 126 0.10 0.74 5.32
N HIS A 127 -0.50 0.01 6.26
CA HIS A 127 -1.95 -0.12 6.37
C HIS A 127 -2.44 0.30 7.74
N ARG A 128 -3.63 0.92 7.77
CA ARG A 128 -4.34 1.24 8.99
C ARG A 128 -5.79 0.77 8.89
N PHE A 129 -6.29 0.11 9.92
CA PHE A 129 -7.70 -0.27 9.95
C PHE A 129 -8.59 0.96 9.76
N HIS A 130 -9.69 0.81 9.00
CA HIS A 130 -10.47 1.97 8.54
C HIS A 130 -11.12 2.80 9.68
N ARG A 131 -11.22 2.23 10.89
CA ARG A 131 -11.78 2.90 12.09
C ARG A 131 -10.72 3.64 12.92
N ASP A 132 -9.45 3.38 12.67
CA ASP A 132 -8.35 4.04 13.37
C ASP A 132 -7.89 5.27 12.58
N ASP A 133 -7.30 6.25 13.26
CA ASP A 133 -6.68 7.39 12.57
C ASP A 133 -5.43 6.94 11.80
N TYR A 134 -5.54 6.93 10.47
CA TYR A 134 -4.43 6.60 9.58
C TYR A 134 -3.41 7.74 9.49
N ARG A 135 -3.83 8.99 9.70
CA ARG A 135 -2.94 10.16 9.57
C ARG A 135 -1.86 10.13 10.64
N ALA A 136 -2.17 9.65 11.85
CA ALA A 136 -1.20 9.48 12.91
C ALA A 136 -0.03 8.59 12.47
N LEU A 137 -0.32 7.43 11.88
CA LEU A 137 0.71 6.53 11.35
C LEU A 137 1.44 7.13 10.15
N PHE A 138 0.70 7.63 9.17
CA PHE A 138 1.28 8.04 7.89
C PHE A 138 2.21 9.25 8.05
N ARG A 139 1.95 10.15 9.01
CA ARG A 139 2.86 11.26 9.33
C ARG A 139 4.25 10.80 9.79
N HIS A 140 4.38 9.60 10.36
CA HIS A 140 5.67 9.05 10.75
C HIS A 140 6.38 8.36 9.58
N ILE A 141 5.63 7.74 8.67
CA ILE A 141 6.18 6.87 7.62
C ILE A 141 6.46 7.63 6.33
N GLU A 142 5.54 8.48 5.89
CA GLU A 142 5.64 9.17 4.60
C GLU A 142 6.92 10.00 4.44
N PRO A 143 7.43 10.72 5.47
CA PRO A 143 8.69 11.45 5.34
C PRO A 143 9.88 10.56 4.97
N ILE A 144 9.93 9.34 5.49
CA ILE A 144 10.99 8.35 5.20
C ILE A 144 10.92 7.96 3.72
N LEU A 145 9.72 7.64 3.25
CA LEU A 145 9.49 7.22 1.86
C LEU A 145 9.74 8.37 0.87
N LYS A 146 9.35 9.60 1.22
CA LYS A 146 9.63 10.80 0.44
C LYS A 146 11.13 11.11 0.36
N ALA A 147 11.86 10.95 1.46
CA ALA A 147 13.30 11.18 1.53
C ALA A 147 14.09 10.18 0.67
N ALA A 148 13.59 8.94 0.55
CA ALA A 148 14.13 7.92 -0.35
C ALA A 148 13.77 8.13 -1.84
N GLY A 149 13.36 9.33 -2.24
CA GLY A 149 12.93 9.62 -3.61
C GLY A 149 11.71 8.79 -4.04
N GLY A 150 10.86 8.41 -3.09
CA GLY A 150 9.70 7.59 -3.34
C GLY A 150 8.65 8.31 -4.20
N ARG A 151 8.09 7.57 -5.16
CA ARG A 151 6.93 7.98 -5.97
C ARG A 151 5.65 7.42 -5.35
N PRO A 152 4.65 8.24 -5.01
CA PRO A 152 3.44 7.75 -4.37
C PRO A 152 2.63 6.88 -5.34
N HIS A 153 2.06 5.78 -4.85
CA HIS A 153 1.13 4.98 -5.64
C HIS A 153 -0.18 5.75 -5.84
N TRP A 154 -0.55 6.07 -7.08
CA TRP A 154 -1.72 6.90 -7.43
C TRP A 154 -3.05 6.43 -6.84
N GLY A 155 -3.22 5.11 -6.68
CA GLY A 155 -4.42 4.52 -6.05
C GLY A 155 -4.44 4.52 -4.52
N LYS A 156 -3.44 5.09 -3.84
CA LYS A 156 -3.30 5.07 -2.37
C LYS A 156 -3.22 6.49 -1.80
N ILE A 157 -3.35 6.59 -0.49
CA ILE A 157 -3.30 7.89 0.21
C ILE A 157 -1.87 8.40 0.24
N HIS A 158 -1.67 9.64 -0.17
CA HIS A 158 -0.43 10.37 -0.02
C HIS A 158 -0.68 11.87 0.14
N THR A 159 0.33 12.60 0.62
CA THR A 159 0.32 14.04 0.85
C THR A 159 1.23 14.82 -0.10
N CYS A 160 1.91 14.15 -1.05
CA CYS A 160 2.73 14.85 -2.06
C CYS A 160 1.98 16.01 -2.71
N THR A 161 2.51 17.24 -2.64
CA THR A 161 1.97 18.40 -3.36
C THR A 161 2.19 18.27 -4.87
N HIS A 162 1.54 19.13 -5.66
CA HIS A 162 1.77 19.18 -7.11
C HIS A 162 3.26 19.38 -7.44
N GLU A 163 3.94 20.27 -6.70
CA GLU A 163 5.37 20.54 -6.86
C GLU A 163 6.23 19.31 -6.54
N GLU A 164 5.96 18.63 -5.42
CA GLU A 164 6.66 17.38 -5.08
C GLU A 164 6.42 16.28 -6.13
N LEU A 165 5.22 16.24 -6.74
CA LEU A 165 4.90 15.31 -7.81
C LEU A 165 5.62 15.64 -9.12
N LEU A 166 5.75 16.92 -9.49
CA LEU A 166 6.52 17.36 -10.65
C LEU A 166 7.99 16.92 -10.55
N GLU A 167 8.59 17.05 -9.37
CA GLU A 167 9.97 16.58 -9.12
C GLU A 167 10.11 15.07 -9.31
N ARG A 168 9.08 14.30 -8.96
CA ARG A 168 9.09 12.82 -8.96
C ARG A 168 8.69 12.20 -10.28
N HIS A 169 7.88 12.90 -11.06
CA HIS A 169 7.30 12.45 -12.33
C HIS A 169 7.55 13.47 -13.44
N PRO A 170 8.68 13.37 -14.16
CA PRO A 170 9.04 14.31 -15.23
C PRO A 170 8.02 14.40 -16.37
N ASP A 171 7.22 13.36 -16.62
CA ASP A 171 6.19 13.36 -17.66
C ASP A 171 4.88 14.05 -17.23
N LEU A 172 4.73 14.44 -15.96
CA LEU A 172 3.49 15.01 -15.44
C LEU A 172 3.01 16.23 -16.25
N PRO A 173 3.86 17.17 -16.69
CA PRO A 173 3.44 18.27 -17.57
C PRO A 173 2.91 17.80 -18.93
N ALA A 174 3.57 16.83 -19.56
CA ALA A 174 3.15 16.31 -20.87
C ALA A 174 1.80 15.58 -20.77
N VAL A 175 1.60 14.83 -19.69
CA VAL A 175 0.30 14.18 -19.42
C VAL A 175 -0.78 15.21 -19.09
N ALA A 176 -0.45 16.29 -18.39
CA ALA A 176 -1.38 17.39 -18.13
C ALA A 176 -1.86 18.06 -19.42
N GLU A 177 -0.94 18.29 -20.37
CA GLU A 177 -1.25 18.84 -21.69
C GLU A 177 -2.16 17.89 -22.49
N LEU A 178 -1.82 16.60 -22.54
CA LEU A 178 -2.66 15.60 -23.20
C LEU A 178 -4.06 15.54 -22.59
N ARG A 179 -4.17 15.56 -21.25
CA ARG A 179 -5.45 15.59 -20.54
C ARG A 179 -6.30 16.79 -20.96
N ALA A 180 -5.70 17.98 -21.08
CA ALA A 180 -6.42 19.18 -21.52
C ALA A 180 -6.92 19.08 -22.97
N GLN A 181 -6.25 18.31 -23.84
CA GLN A 181 -6.70 18.06 -25.21
C GLN A 181 -7.86 17.06 -25.29
N VAL A 182 -7.80 15.97 -24.51
CA VAL A 182 -8.81 14.89 -24.57
C VAL A 182 -10.03 15.13 -23.68
N ASP A 183 -9.89 15.93 -22.61
CA ASP A 183 -10.97 16.35 -21.72
C ASP A 183 -10.95 17.87 -21.51
N PRO A 184 -11.28 18.66 -22.56
CA PRO A 184 -11.20 20.12 -22.52
C PRO A 184 -12.23 20.76 -21.58
N THR A 185 -13.31 20.04 -21.25
CA THR A 185 -14.37 20.52 -20.36
C THR A 185 -14.27 19.99 -18.93
N GLY A 186 -13.34 19.06 -18.67
CA GLY A 186 -13.05 18.57 -17.33
C GLY A 186 -14.07 17.56 -16.79
N VAL A 187 -14.72 16.77 -17.65
CA VAL A 187 -15.72 15.77 -17.24
C VAL A 187 -15.12 14.70 -16.33
N PHE A 188 -13.84 14.36 -16.52
CA PHE A 188 -13.15 13.30 -15.76
C PHE A 188 -12.33 13.84 -14.57
N ARG A 189 -12.58 15.09 -14.14
CA ARG A 189 -11.91 15.70 -13.00
C ARG A 189 -12.58 15.34 -11.67
N ASN A 190 -11.76 15.33 -10.62
CA ASN A 190 -12.19 15.34 -9.23
C ASN A 190 -11.13 16.08 -8.41
N GLY A 191 -11.36 16.28 -7.11
CA GLY A 191 -10.42 17.01 -6.26
C GLY A 191 -9.00 16.41 -6.20
N GLU A 192 -8.87 15.10 -6.40
CA GLU A 192 -7.56 14.43 -6.44
C GLU A 192 -6.82 14.67 -7.75
N VAL A 193 -7.53 14.56 -8.89
CA VAL A 193 -6.99 14.90 -10.21
C VAL A 193 -6.54 16.36 -10.23
N ASP A 194 -7.35 17.26 -9.69
CA ASP A 194 -7.04 18.70 -9.65
C ASP A 194 -5.80 18.98 -8.80
N ARG A 195 -5.69 18.31 -7.65
CA ARG A 195 -4.52 18.40 -6.78
C ARG A 195 -3.24 17.85 -7.43
N ILE A 196 -3.34 16.72 -8.14
CA ILE A 196 -2.19 16.10 -8.83
C ILE A 196 -1.69 16.98 -9.98
N PHE A 197 -2.60 17.57 -10.75
CA PHE A 197 -2.26 18.35 -11.94
C PHE A 197 -2.19 19.87 -11.72
N GLY A 198 -2.44 20.36 -10.50
CA GLY A 198 -2.38 21.78 -10.17
C GLY A 198 -3.45 22.64 -10.86
N LEU A 199 -4.68 22.11 -10.95
CA LEU A 199 -5.81 22.69 -11.73
C LEU A 199 -6.85 23.42 -10.88
#